data_AF-A0A224XNL0-F1
#
_entry.id   AF-A0A224XNL0-F1
#
_cell.length_a   1.000
_cell.length_b   1.000
_cell.length_c   1.000
_cell.angle_alpha   90.00
_cell.angle_beta   90.00
_cell.angle_gamma   90.00
#
_symmetry.space_group_name_H-M   'P 1'
#
loop_
_entity.id
_entity.type
_entity.pdbx_description
1 polymer ?
#
loop_
_entity_poly.entity_id
_entity_poly.type
_entity_poly.pdbx_seq_one_letter_code
_entity_poly.pdbx_strand_id
1 'polypeptide(L)'
;MDYKQCLLMLFFLKYQFSLCSILYELRPPIFTMSKQDFRQIYFYEFKLGRSAAQTARNINVVWGEGSISECTVQRWFQKFRVGDFDLEDKEGRGRPSVVDHDHLRALVEDNPRKTTRDIAREVSVDHSTVVQPSRTNW
;
A
#
# COMPACT_ATOMS: atom_id res chain seq x y z
N MET A 1 2.45 13.45 -22.74
CA MET A 1 1.32 12.90 -21.95
C MET A 1 0.06 13.21 -22.71
N ASP A 2 -0.66 12.17 -23.13
CA ASP A 2 -1.75 12.30 -24.10
C ASP A 2 -2.99 12.91 -23.42
N TYR A 3 -3.44 14.03 -23.98
CA TYR A 3 -4.64 14.80 -23.61
C TYR A 3 -5.88 13.90 -23.50
N LYS A 4 -5.89 12.76 -24.20
CA LYS A 4 -6.92 11.73 -24.14
C LYS A 4 -7.06 11.09 -22.75
N GLN A 5 -5.97 10.87 -22.00
CA GLN A 5 -6.04 10.32 -20.64
C GLN A 5 -6.58 11.34 -19.62
N CYS A 6 -6.23 12.61 -19.78
CA CYS A 6 -6.77 13.69 -18.94
C CYS A 6 -8.26 13.94 -19.22
N LEU A 7 -8.68 13.86 -20.50
CA LEU A 7 -10.08 13.96 -20.90
C LEU A 7 -10.93 12.81 -20.34
N LEU A 8 -10.39 11.59 -20.25
CA LEU A 8 -11.08 10.47 -19.59
C LEU A 8 -11.31 10.75 -18.09
N MET A 9 -10.32 11.28 -17.37
CA MET A 9 -10.47 11.63 -15.95
C MET A 9 -11.53 12.74 -15.75
N LEU A 10 -11.62 13.71 -16.66
CA LEU A 10 -12.65 14.75 -16.62
C LEU A 10 -14.03 14.23 -17.06
N PHE A 11 -14.10 13.27 -17.97
CA PHE A 11 -15.35 12.62 -18.38
C PHE A 11 -15.95 11.79 -17.23
N PHE A 12 -15.10 11.08 -16.47
CA PHE A 12 -15.52 10.36 -15.26
C PHE A 12 -16.12 11.30 -14.21
N LEU A 13 -15.53 12.47 -13.98
CA LEU A 13 -16.05 13.47 -13.05
C LEU A 13 -17.36 14.13 -13.51
N LYS A 14 -17.57 14.27 -14.84
CA LYS A 14 -18.81 14.84 -15.39
C LYS A 14 -19.96 13.82 -15.46
N TYR A 15 -19.65 12.54 -15.65
CA TYR A 15 -20.66 11.47 -15.73
C TYR A 15 -21.09 10.93 -14.34
N GLN A 16 -20.33 11.21 -13.28
CA GLN A 16 -20.66 10.82 -11.90
C GLN A 16 -21.84 11.61 -11.31
N PHE A 17 -22.06 12.86 -11.72
CA PHE A 17 -23.12 13.70 -11.16
C PHE A 17 -24.54 13.23 -11.53
N SER A 18 -24.72 12.61 -12.71
CA SER A 18 -26.04 12.13 -13.18
C SER A 18 -26.35 10.68 -12.76
N LEU A 19 -25.34 9.90 -12.36
CA LEU A 19 -25.53 8.51 -11.89
C LEU A 19 -25.64 8.40 -10.36
N CYS A 20 -25.43 9.50 -9.63
CA CYS A 20 -25.44 9.55 -8.17
C CYS A 20 -26.80 9.16 -7.56
N SER A 21 -27.93 9.33 -8.26
CA SER A 21 -29.24 8.91 -7.72
C SER A 21 -29.60 7.43 -7.94
N ILE A 22 -28.92 6.69 -8.83
CA ILE A 22 -29.32 5.32 -9.18
C ILE A 22 -28.35 4.26 -8.60
N LEU A 23 -27.15 4.65 -8.16
CA LEU A 23 -26.09 3.69 -7.75
C LEU A 23 -25.83 3.61 -6.23
N TYR A 24 -26.83 3.86 -5.38
CA TYR A 24 -26.70 3.58 -3.94
C TYR A 24 -27.01 2.11 -3.56
N GLU A 25 -27.50 1.28 -4.48
CA GLU A 25 -27.88 -0.13 -4.19
C GLU A 25 -26.84 -1.20 -4.55
N LEU A 26 -25.73 -0.85 -5.21
CA LEU A 26 -24.63 -1.79 -5.41
C LEU A 26 -23.43 -1.27 -4.66
N ARG A 27 -23.23 -1.81 -3.44
CA ARG A 27 -21.99 -1.74 -2.66
C ARG A 27 -20.81 -1.82 -3.63
N PRO A 28 -20.13 -0.69 -3.94
CA PRO A 28 -19.06 -0.73 -4.92
C PRO A 28 -17.97 -1.66 -4.37
N PRO A 29 -17.31 -2.46 -5.23
CA PRO A 29 -16.15 -3.21 -4.81
C PRO A 29 -15.20 -2.21 -4.16
N ILE A 30 -14.81 -2.47 -2.92
CA ILE A 30 -13.84 -1.66 -2.19
C ILE A 30 -12.57 -1.75 -3.03
N PHE A 31 -12.34 -0.77 -3.91
CA PHE A 31 -11.08 -0.63 -4.61
C PHE A 31 -10.08 -0.28 -3.52
N THR A 32 -9.43 -1.31 -2.99
CA THR A 32 -8.46 -1.19 -1.92
C THR A 32 -7.29 -0.41 -2.46
N MET A 33 -7.16 0.85 -2.05
CA MET A 33 -6.03 1.66 -2.45
C MET A 33 -4.75 1.12 -1.82
N SER A 34 -3.77 0.82 -2.65
CA SER A 34 -2.44 0.45 -2.18
C SER A 34 -1.71 1.70 -1.67
N LYS A 35 -0.63 1.49 -0.93
CA LYS A 35 0.27 2.60 -0.53
C LYS A 35 0.84 3.32 -1.76
N GLN A 36 1.04 2.61 -2.87
CA GLN A 36 1.60 3.17 -4.10
C GLN A 36 0.64 4.15 -4.77
N ASP A 37 -0.66 3.87 -4.74
CA ASP A 37 -1.69 4.75 -5.31
C ASP A 37 -1.71 6.10 -4.59
N PHE A 38 -1.64 6.09 -3.26
CA PHE A 38 -1.52 7.31 -2.47
C PHE A 38 -0.25 8.11 -2.79
N ARG A 39 0.88 7.42 -3.02
CA ARG A 39 2.15 8.09 -3.38
C ARG A 39 2.05 8.80 -4.72
N GLN A 40 1.35 8.20 -5.68
CA GLN A 40 1.09 8.83 -6.97
C GLN A 40 0.21 10.07 -6.81
N ILE A 41 -0.79 10.03 -5.93
CA ILE A 41 -1.60 11.20 -5.58
C ILE A 41 -0.74 12.29 -4.92
N TYR A 42 0.15 11.93 -3.98
CA TYR A 42 1.06 12.90 -3.36
C TYR A 42 1.93 13.58 -4.40
N PHE A 43 2.49 12.82 -5.33
CA PHE A 43 3.35 13.35 -6.38
C PHE A 43 2.60 14.32 -7.30
N TYR A 44 1.37 13.96 -7.68
CA TYR A 44 0.50 14.82 -8.48
C TYR A 44 0.21 16.15 -7.75
N GLU A 45 -0.21 16.11 -6.49
CA GLU A 45 -0.51 17.31 -5.70
C GLU A 45 0.73 18.17 -5.43
N PHE A 46 1.91 17.53 -5.27
CA PHE A 46 3.19 18.23 -5.18
C PHE A 46 3.50 19.00 -6.47
N LYS A 47 3.27 18.40 -7.64
CA LYS A 47 3.47 19.08 -8.94
C LYS A 47 2.48 20.23 -9.17
N LEU A 48 1.30 20.16 -8.57
CA LEU A 48 0.36 21.28 -8.52
C LEU A 48 0.76 22.39 -7.55
N GLY A 49 1.83 22.20 -6.76
CA GLY A 49 2.29 23.18 -5.78
C GLY A 49 1.43 23.27 -4.53
N ARG A 50 0.59 22.25 -4.24
CA ARG A 50 -0.22 22.23 -3.01
C ARG A 50 0.65 22.00 -1.79
N SER A 51 0.11 22.35 -0.61
CA SER A 51 0.76 22.04 0.67
C SER A 51 0.39 20.63 1.15
N ALA A 52 1.28 20.01 1.94
CA ALA A 52 1.04 18.67 2.48
C ALA A 52 -0.26 18.61 3.32
N ALA A 53 -0.55 19.65 4.11
CA ALA A 53 -1.78 19.77 4.87
C ALA A 53 -3.02 19.79 3.96
N GLN A 54 -2.97 20.53 2.84
CA GLN A 54 -4.07 20.57 1.89
C GLN A 54 -4.27 19.22 1.18
N THR A 55 -3.18 18.58 0.78
CA THR A 55 -3.21 17.24 0.17
C THR A 55 -3.80 16.20 1.12
N ALA A 56 -3.36 16.16 2.39
CA ALA A 56 -3.90 15.23 3.37
C ALA A 56 -5.41 15.44 3.59
N ARG A 57 -5.86 16.70 3.70
CA ARG A 57 -7.30 17.02 3.78
C ARG A 57 -8.08 16.58 2.55
N ASN A 58 -7.58 16.89 1.34
CA ASN A 58 -8.23 16.47 0.09
C ASN A 58 -8.42 14.95 0.03
N ILE A 59 -7.39 14.21 0.46
CA ILE A 59 -7.42 12.76 0.48
C ILE A 59 -8.42 12.26 1.53
N ASN A 60 -8.38 12.80 2.74
CA ASN A 60 -9.31 12.37 3.80
C ASN A 60 -10.78 12.69 3.45
N VAL A 61 -11.06 13.73 2.66
CA VAL A 61 -12.42 14.00 2.14
C VAL A 61 -12.94 12.89 1.22
N VAL A 62 -12.06 12.31 0.39
CA VAL A 62 -12.47 11.31 -0.62
C VAL A 62 -12.43 9.88 -0.04
N TRP A 63 -11.43 9.57 0.77
CA TRP A 63 -11.17 8.21 1.28
C TRP A 63 -11.58 7.99 2.74
N GLY A 64 -11.93 9.06 3.46
CA GLY A 64 -12.38 9.01 4.86
C GLY A 64 -11.38 9.68 5.82
N GLU A 65 -11.90 10.23 6.92
CA GLU A 65 -11.08 10.90 7.93
C GLU A 65 -10.03 9.94 8.51
N GLY A 66 -8.79 10.42 8.63
CA GLY A 66 -7.68 9.60 9.11
C GLY A 66 -7.11 8.59 8.11
N SER A 67 -7.58 8.55 6.86
CA SER A 67 -7.02 7.69 5.81
C SER A 67 -5.52 7.93 5.62
N ILE A 68 -5.11 9.20 5.57
CA ILE A 68 -3.73 9.63 5.45
C ILE A 68 -3.41 10.69 6.50
N SER A 69 -2.23 10.57 7.11
CA SER A 69 -1.69 11.60 8.00
C SER A 69 -0.93 12.68 7.21
N GLU A 70 -1.02 13.93 7.67
CA GLU A 70 -0.22 15.02 7.11
C GLU A 70 1.28 14.72 7.17
N CYS A 71 1.76 14.14 8.28
CA CYS A 71 3.16 13.75 8.47
C CYS A 71 3.64 12.80 7.37
N THR A 72 2.81 11.86 6.92
CA THR A 72 3.12 10.96 5.81
C THR A 72 3.33 11.75 4.52
N VAL A 73 2.42 12.66 4.19
CA VAL A 73 2.52 13.49 2.98
C VAL A 73 3.74 14.40 3.03
N GLN A 74 4.04 15.00 4.18
CA GLN A 74 5.21 15.86 4.36
C GLN A 74 6.52 15.12 4.07
N ARG A 75 6.67 13.87 4.56
CA ARG A 75 7.86 13.04 4.27
C ARG A 75 8.02 12.79 2.77
N TRP A 76 6.93 12.48 2.08
CA TRP A 76 6.95 12.32 0.62
C TRP A 76 7.30 13.61 -0.11
N PHE A 77 6.77 14.75 0.32
CA PHE A 77 7.10 16.04 -0.28
C PHE A 77 8.56 16.40 -0.07
N GLN A 78 9.15 16.09 1.08
CA GLN A 78 10.58 16.26 1.31
C GLN A 78 11.40 15.40 0.34
N LYS A 79 11.00 14.14 0.12
CA LYS A 79 11.60 13.24 -0.87
C LYS A 79 11.54 13.84 -2.29
N PHE A 80 10.38 14.37 -2.69
CA PHE A 80 10.23 14.99 -4.01
C PHE A 80 11.02 16.29 -4.18
N ARG A 81 11.20 17.08 -3.11
CA ARG A 81 12.01 18.31 -3.14
C ARG A 81 13.49 18.04 -3.42
N VAL A 82 14.02 16.92 -2.96
CA VAL A 82 15.40 16.49 -3.25
C VAL A 82 15.54 15.78 -4.60
N GLY A 83 14.46 15.69 -5.38
CA GLY A 83 14.46 15.10 -6.72
C GLY A 83 14.31 13.58 -6.76
N ASP A 84 14.05 12.92 -5.62
CA ASP A 84 13.76 11.50 -5.58
C ASP A 84 12.26 11.27 -5.84
N PHE A 85 11.93 10.87 -7.08
CA PHE A 85 10.56 10.63 -7.54
C PHE A 85 10.18 9.15 -7.58
N ASP A 86 11.01 8.28 -7.02
CA ASP A 86 10.71 6.87 -6.90
C ASP A 86 9.50 6.67 -5.97
N LEU A 87 8.42 6.07 -6.47
CA LEU A 87 7.19 5.83 -5.71
C LEU A 87 7.19 4.47 -5.03
N GLU A 88 8.16 3.61 -5.35
CA GLU A 88 8.26 2.28 -4.74
C GLU A 88 8.92 2.37 -3.36
N ASP A 89 8.61 1.38 -2.52
CA ASP A 89 9.42 1.15 -1.34
C ASP A 89 10.73 0.54 -1.81
N LYS A 90 11.84 1.28 -1.62
CA LYS A 90 13.16 0.67 -1.67
C LYS A 90 13.14 -0.46 -0.65
N GLU A 91 13.53 -1.67 -1.06
CA GLU A 91 13.65 -2.82 -0.16
C GLU A 91 14.31 -2.34 1.13
N GLY A 92 13.53 -2.34 2.20
CA GLY A 92 13.97 -1.75 3.44
C GLY A 92 15.24 -2.44 3.92
N ARG A 93 16.01 -1.77 4.76
CA ARG A 93 17.06 -2.41 5.58
C ARG A 93 16.45 -3.31 6.67
N GLY A 94 15.38 -4.04 6.35
CA GLY A 94 14.93 -5.14 7.18
C GLY A 94 16.02 -6.20 7.22
N ARG A 95 16.09 -6.96 8.31
CA ARG A 95 16.87 -8.20 8.34
C ARG A 95 16.38 -9.03 7.15
N PRO A 96 17.25 -9.47 6.22
CA PRO A 96 16.85 -10.41 5.18
C PRO A 96 16.14 -11.57 5.86
N SER A 97 14.91 -11.89 5.43
CA SER A 97 14.32 -13.15 5.86
C SER A 97 15.22 -14.24 5.30
N VAL A 98 16.03 -14.84 6.18
CA VAL A 98 16.88 -16.00 5.82
C VAL A 98 15.98 -17.19 5.45
N VAL A 99 14.69 -17.12 5.78
CA VAL A 99 13.70 -18.14 5.54
C VAL A 99 12.93 -17.81 4.27
N ASP A 100 13.06 -18.68 3.27
CA ASP A 100 12.16 -18.72 2.12
C ASP A 100 10.78 -19.20 2.59
N HIS A 101 9.80 -18.30 2.54
CA HIS A 101 8.43 -18.57 2.99
C HIS A 101 7.68 -19.52 2.04
N ASP A 102 8.03 -19.57 0.76
CA ASP A 102 7.42 -20.50 -0.19
C ASP A 102 7.93 -21.92 0.07
N HIS A 103 9.22 -22.07 0.37
CA HIS A 103 9.78 -23.33 0.83
C HIS A 103 9.17 -23.78 2.18
N LEU A 104 9.03 -22.87 3.14
CA LEU A 104 8.39 -23.16 4.43
C LEU A 104 6.93 -23.62 4.25
N ARG A 105 6.16 -22.96 3.38
CA ARG A 105 4.78 -23.32 3.08
C ARG A 105 4.69 -24.71 2.44
N ALA A 106 5.55 -25.01 1.48
CA ALA A 106 5.61 -26.32 0.84
C ALA A 106 5.90 -27.45 1.84
N LEU A 107 6.79 -27.23 2.83
CA LEU A 107 7.10 -28.22 3.87
C LEU A 107 5.93 -28.49 4.83
N VAL A 108 5.15 -27.46 5.14
CA VAL A 108 3.95 -27.58 5.99
C VAL A 108 2.80 -28.26 5.24
N GLU A 109 2.64 -27.96 3.95
CA GLU A 109 1.63 -28.58 3.10
C GLU A 109 1.93 -30.04 2.79
N ASP A 110 3.21 -30.39 2.56
CA ASP A 110 3.67 -31.77 2.33
C ASP A 110 3.39 -32.68 3.54
N ASN A 111 3.59 -32.15 4.76
CA ASN A 111 3.31 -32.91 5.97
C ASN A 111 2.87 -32.02 7.13
N PRO A 112 1.56 -31.82 7.34
CA PRO A 112 1.02 -30.97 8.39
C PRO A 112 1.25 -31.51 9.82
N ARG A 113 1.82 -32.72 9.97
CA ARG A 113 2.21 -33.29 11.26
C ARG A 113 3.66 -33.00 11.64
N LYS A 114 4.46 -32.37 10.76
CA LYS A 114 5.86 -31.98 11.06
C LYS A 114 5.87 -30.96 12.20
N THR A 115 6.74 -31.17 13.18
CA THR A 115 6.89 -30.20 14.28
C THR A 115 7.73 -29.01 13.82
N THR A 116 7.53 -27.86 14.47
CA THR A 116 8.32 -26.63 14.26
C THR A 116 9.84 -26.88 14.34
N ARG A 117 10.27 -27.87 15.14
CA ARG A 117 11.67 -28.30 15.28
C ARG A 117 12.19 -29.13 14.12
N ASP A 118 11.31 -29.86 13.45
CA ASP A 118 11.68 -30.63 12.27
C ASP A 118 11.78 -29.72 11.05
N ILE A 119 10.85 -28.77 10.93
CA ILE A 119 10.88 -27.72 9.89
C ILE A 119 12.13 -26.83 10.05
N ALA A 120 12.47 -26.42 11.28
CA ALA A 120 13.70 -25.63 11.54
C ALA A 120 14.99 -26.36 11.12
N ARG A 121 15.04 -27.69 11.35
CA ARG A 121 16.17 -28.52 10.92
C ARG A 121 16.27 -28.65 9.41
N GLU A 122 15.13 -28.79 8.73
CA GLU A 122 15.06 -28.95 7.27
C GLU A 122 15.41 -27.65 6.53
N VAL A 123 15.02 -26.49 7.09
CA VAL A 123 15.36 -25.17 6.54
C VAL A 123 16.73 -24.66 7.01
N SER A 124 17.47 -25.45 7.82
CA SER A 124 18.78 -25.09 8.39
C SER A 124 18.82 -23.73 9.12
N VAL A 125 17.74 -23.40 9.81
CA VAL A 125 17.58 -22.15 10.57
C VAL A 125 17.41 -22.48 12.06
N ASP A 126 17.94 -21.63 12.94
CA ASP A 126 17.80 -21.83 14.39
C ASP A 126 16.32 -21.90 14.81
N HIS A 127 15.98 -22.86 15.67
CA HIS A 127 14.60 -23.16 16.12
C HIS A 127 13.85 -21.92 16.65
N SER A 128 14.57 -20.92 17.18
CA SER A 128 13.99 -19.65 17.64
C SER A 128 13.35 -18.81 16.53
N THR A 129 13.72 -19.04 15.26
CA THR A 129 13.18 -18.29 14.10
C THR A 129 11.83 -18.86 13.64
N VAL A 130 11.58 -20.15 13.85
CA VAL A 130 10.31 -20.81 13.46
C VAL A 130 9.23 -20.66 14.55
N VAL A 131 9.64 -20.36 15.79
CA VAL A 131 8.75 -20.19 16.96
C VAL A 131 8.23 -18.76 17.12
N GLN A 132 8.62 -17.79 16.28
CA GLN A 132 8.05 -16.44 16.33
C GLN A 132 6.88 -16.29 15.34
N PRO A 133 5.61 -16.54 15.74
CA PRO A 133 4.52 -15.79 15.16
C PRO A 133 4.71 -14.36 15.65
N SER A 134 5.00 -13.46 14.72
CA SER A 134 4.97 -12.02 14.91
C SER A 134 3.63 -11.63 15.55
N ARG A 135 3.63 -11.51 16.88
CA ARG A 135 2.60 -10.80 17.64
C ARG A 135 2.78 -9.32 17.32
N THR A 136 2.11 -8.87 16.27
CA THR A 136 1.79 -7.45 16.08
C THR A 136 0.28 -7.36 16.00
N ASN A 137 -0.32 -7.10 17.16
CA ASN A 137 -1.66 -6.54 17.24
C ASN A 137 -1.65 -5.15 16.59
N TRP A 138 -2.77 -4.83 15.96
CA TRP A 138 -3.13 -3.55 15.34
C TRP A 138 -2.91 -2.35 16.27
#